data_AF-A0A0M0WVU2-F1
#
_entry.id   AF-A0A0M0WVU2-F1
#
_cell.length_a   1.000
_cell.length_b   1.000
_cell.length_c   1.000
_cell.angle_alpha   90.00
_cell.angle_beta   90.00
_cell.angle_gamma   90.00
#
_symmetry.space_group_name_H-M   'P 1'
#
loop_
_entity.id
_entity.type
_entity.pdbx_description
1 polymer ?
#
loop_
_entity_poly.entity_id
_entity_poly.type
_entity_poly.pdbx_seq_one_letter_code
_entity_poly.pdbx_strand_id
1 'polypeptide(L)'
;MNKLKQTFAKVNKIDTFSPYFFLPFILMLYFFTSLFDFHRFELFNLRTSIWPAVFLAVICYYIGVYIIDKLQWTIPSFGLSFLGKYVVHFILFLTVLGLVSYVLMMISGGGLGISDESNRRNLDPKLNFFAQLLWYGVLLLISYKMILEKNITWKKTLIYGSIYAAVMFLFLLMGYRTPLIIMLFTGIIIFHYVVKRVKLTWFLTALFVIGVAFSMFGFLRVVTEDTTKEFNNREQPDVELSETDKEKLLSVEQKVNLTPKWIRSINGESVTGHIVLSKIIEYTQQEGYLNGELHAGIFSTILPGEQVSPRMKVTEVVNSLSEAEGKYITRPNRTTTPTFIGQLFLDGGYLLVAIGFFLYGVLISLIYNKVKQGGIRSFHSVAYAFVITVFTVSMHTGLLDLIFILMLGFVILASAIIKTDKKKLSY
;
A
#
# COMPACT_ATOMS: atom_id res chain seq x y z
N MET A 1 1.64 -27.49 27.98
CA MET A 1 1.24 -26.07 28.18
C MET A 1 2.39 -25.12 28.55
N ASN A 2 3.29 -25.43 29.49
CA ASN A 2 4.34 -24.49 29.91
C ASN A 2 5.37 -24.13 28.82
N LYS A 3 5.78 -25.10 27.98
CA LYS A 3 6.67 -24.82 26.82
C LYS A 3 6.03 -23.86 25.82
N LEU A 4 4.74 -24.02 25.54
CA LEU A 4 3.98 -23.18 24.60
C LEU A 4 3.85 -21.73 25.12
N LYS A 5 3.60 -21.55 26.43
CA LYS A 5 3.63 -20.23 27.09
C LYS A 5 5.02 -19.58 27.02
N GLN A 6 6.09 -20.34 27.22
CA GLN A 6 7.46 -19.83 27.11
C GLN A 6 7.82 -19.42 25.67
N THR A 7 7.39 -20.18 24.67
CA THR A 7 7.56 -19.81 23.26
C THR A 7 6.81 -18.53 22.93
N PHE A 8 5.54 -18.40 23.34
CA PHE A 8 4.78 -17.16 23.15
C PHE A 8 5.40 -15.97 23.87
N ALA A 9 5.98 -16.17 25.05
CA ALA A 9 6.67 -15.10 25.78
C ALA A 9 7.93 -14.60 25.03
N LYS A 10 8.69 -15.50 24.38
CA LYS A 10 9.84 -15.13 23.55
C LYS A 10 9.42 -14.39 22.28
N VAL A 11 8.40 -14.89 21.57
CA VAL A 11 7.87 -14.27 20.34
C VAL A 11 7.33 -12.86 20.61
N ASN A 12 6.68 -12.65 21.75
CA ASN A 12 6.13 -11.34 22.12
C ASN A 12 7.18 -10.29 22.56
N LYS A 13 8.47 -10.64 22.64
CA LYS A 13 9.56 -9.67 22.84
C LYS A 13 9.95 -8.95 21.54
N ILE A 14 9.60 -9.51 20.39
CA ILE A 14 9.87 -8.91 19.08
C ILE A 14 8.97 -7.68 18.93
N ASP A 15 9.56 -6.53 18.60
CA ASP A 15 8.77 -5.39 18.16
C ASP A 15 8.11 -5.74 16.82
N THR A 16 6.78 -5.86 16.87
CA THR A 16 5.91 -6.29 15.77
C THR A 16 6.07 -5.39 14.55
N PHE A 17 6.31 -4.10 14.74
CA PHE A 17 6.42 -3.16 13.64
C PHE A 17 7.86 -2.82 13.28
N SER A 18 8.86 -3.48 13.89
CA SER A 18 10.28 -3.20 13.59
C SER A 18 10.64 -3.40 12.11
N PRO A 19 11.62 -2.63 11.57
CA PRO A 19 12.04 -2.76 10.17
C PRO A 19 12.54 -4.16 9.84
N TYR A 20 13.19 -4.82 10.80
CA TYR A 20 13.73 -6.18 10.65
C TYR A 20 12.67 -7.26 10.43
N PHE A 21 11.45 -7.02 10.91
CA PHE A 21 10.40 -8.03 10.87
C PHE A 21 9.25 -7.62 9.96
N PHE A 22 8.64 -6.45 10.18
CA PHE A 22 7.31 -6.16 9.66
C PHE A 22 7.24 -6.13 8.13
N LEU A 23 7.99 -5.25 7.47
CA LEU A 23 7.91 -5.11 6.01
C LEU A 23 8.39 -6.39 5.28
N PRO A 24 9.53 -7.01 5.64
CA PRO A 24 9.93 -8.29 5.06
C PRO A 24 8.91 -9.41 5.29
N PHE A 25 8.31 -9.47 6.48
CA PHE A 25 7.28 -10.46 6.79
C PHE A 25 6.05 -10.29 5.91
N ILE A 26 5.52 -9.06 5.77
CA ILE A 26 4.34 -8.84 4.93
C ILE A 26 4.69 -9.07 3.44
N LEU A 27 5.87 -8.66 2.96
CA LEU A 27 6.33 -8.92 1.59
C LEU A 27 6.41 -10.43 1.29
N MET A 28 7.05 -11.19 2.18
CA MET A 28 7.15 -12.63 2.04
C MET A 28 5.78 -13.31 2.16
N LEU A 29 4.92 -12.86 3.07
CA LEU A 29 3.56 -13.37 3.20
C LEU A 29 2.74 -13.11 1.92
N TYR A 30 2.88 -11.93 1.31
CA TYR A 30 2.22 -11.57 0.06
C TYR A 30 2.59 -12.54 -1.06
N PHE A 31 3.88 -12.76 -1.33
CA PHE A 31 4.29 -13.69 -2.38
C PHE A 31 4.14 -15.16 -2.00
N PHE A 32 4.22 -15.53 -0.72
CA PHE A 32 3.95 -16.89 -0.28
C PHE A 32 2.48 -17.28 -0.48
N THR A 33 1.54 -16.38 -0.14
CA THR A 33 0.11 -16.62 -0.37
C THR A 33 -0.25 -16.72 -1.86
N SER A 34 0.57 -16.12 -2.73
CA SER A 34 0.43 -16.25 -4.18
C SER A 34 0.71 -17.65 -4.73
N LEU A 35 1.45 -18.50 -3.99
CA LEU A 35 1.74 -19.88 -4.41
C LEU A 35 0.50 -20.78 -4.41
N PHE A 36 -0.56 -20.39 -3.72
CA PHE A 36 -1.83 -21.10 -3.74
C PHE A 36 -2.66 -20.66 -4.95
N ASP A 37 -2.12 -20.71 -6.17
CA ASP A 37 -2.66 -20.00 -7.35
C ASP A 37 -4.00 -20.55 -7.89
N PHE A 38 -4.34 -21.78 -7.56
CA PHE A 38 -5.54 -22.48 -8.02
C PHE A 38 -5.66 -22.57 -9.55
N HIS A 39 -4.58 -22.96 -10.23
CA HIS A 39 -4.45 -23.11 -11.70
C HIS A 39 -4.46 -21.78 -12.48
N ARG A 40 -4.41 -20.63 -11.80
CA ARG A 40 -4.29 -19.34 -12.49
C ARG A 40 -2.92 -19.18 -13.13
N PHE A 41 -1.86 -19.80 -12.60
CA PHE A 41 -0.54 -19.76 -13.22
C PHE A 41 -0.50 -20.51 -14.56
N GLU A 42 -1.17 -21.65 -14.62
CA GLU A 42 -1.41 -22.40 -15.86
C GLU A 42 -2.30 -21.57 -16.81
N LEU A 43 -3.37 -20.95 -16.29
CA LEU A 43 -4.27 -20.12 -17.09
C LEU A 43 -3.54 -18.96 -17.77
N PHE A 44 -2.57 -18.33 -17.12
CA PHE A 44 -1.81 -17.21 -17.70
C PHE A 44 -0.45 -17.62 -18.27
N ASN A 45 -0.22 -18.93 -18.48
CA ASN A 45 1.00 -19.47 -19.07
C ASN A 45 2.28 -18.86 -18.47
N LEU A 46 2.40 -18.86 -17.15
CA LEU A 46 3.58 -18.27 -16.49
C LEU A 46 4.83 -19.09 -16.79
N ARG A 47 5.78 -18.49 -17.51
CA ARG A 47 7.06 -19.11 -17.88
C ARG A 47 8.22 -18.67 -16.98
N THR A 48 8.07 -17.51 -16.33
CA THR A 48 9.18 -16.84 -15.64
C THR A 48 8.97 -16.81 -14.13
N SER A 49 10.00 -17.18 -13.37
CA SER A 49 9.96 -17.16 -11.91
C SER A 49 10.20 -15.76 -11.35
N ILE A 50 9.36 -15.32 -10.41
CA ILE A 50 9.50 -14.03 -9.72
C ILE A 50 10.48 -14.08 -8.53
N TRP A 51 10.79 -15.28 -8.03
CA TRP A 51 11.52 -15.48 -6.77
C TRP A 51 12.92 -14.86 -6.76
N PRO A 52 13.71 -14.86 -7.85
CA PRO A 52 14.99 -14.15 -7.88
C PRO A 52 14.85 -12.67 -7.54
N ALA A 53 13.83 -11.99 -8.10
CA ALA A 53 13.59 -10.57 -7.82
C ALA A 53 13.10 -10.35 -6.38
N VAL A 54 12.23 -11.24 -5.87
CA VAL A 54 11.73 -11.19 -4.48
C VAL A 54 12.86 -11.38 -3.47
N PHE A 55 13.71 -12.39 -3.66
CA PHE A 55 14.84 -12.63 -2.75
C PHE A 55 15.87 -11.52 -2.81
N LEU A 56 16.19 -11.01 -4.00
CA LEU A 56 17.07 -9.85 -4.15
C LEU A 56 16.54 -8.64 -3.38
N ALA A 57 15.25 -8.32 -3.55
CA ALA A 57 14.58 -7.24 -2.83
C ALA A 57 14.71 -7.40 -1.29
N VAL A 58 14.40 -8.58 -0.76
CA VAL A 58 14.50 -8.88 0.67
C VAL A 58 15.94 -8.75 1.18
N ILE A 59 16.92 -9.32 0.47
CA ILE A 59 18.33 -9.27 0.85
C ILE A 59 18.84 -7.82 0.86
N CYS A 60 18.61 -7.05 -0.21
CA CYS A 60 19.03 -5.66 -0.31
C CYS A 60 18.38 -4.78 0.76
N TYR A 61 17.09 -5.02 1.06
CA TYR A 61 16.40 -4.36 2.17
C TYR A 61 17.10 -4.65 3.51
N TYR A 62 17.37 -5.91 3.82
CA TYR A 62 18.06 -6.29 5.06
C TYR A 62 19.46 -5.70 5.16
N ILE A 63 20.21 -5.64 4.07
CA ILE A 63 21.53 -4.99 4.03
C ILE A 63 21.39 -3.51 4.39
N GLY A 64 20.45 -2.79 3.76
CA GLY A 64 20.19 -1.38 4.08
C GLY A 64 19.80 -1.16 5.55
N VAL A 65 18.91 -1.99 6.07
CA VAL A 65 18.49 -1.95 7.48
C VAL A 65 19.69 -2.19 8.42
N TYR A 66 20.46 -3.25 8.14
CA TYR A 66 21.61 -3.65 8.96
C TYR A 66 22.70 -2.59 9.00
N ILE A 67 23.05 -1.99 7.86
CA ILE A 67 24.07 -0.93 7.80
C ILE A 67 23.66 0.26 8.66
N ILE A 68 22.43 0.76 8.50
CA ILE A 68 21.95 1.94 9.22
C ILE A 68 21.81 1.70 10.72
N ASP A 69 21.29 0.55 11.12
CA ASP A 69 21.19 0.20 12.54
C ASP A 69 22.58 -0.07 13.15
N LYS A 70 23.49 -0.74 12.45
CA LYS A 70 24.87 -0.93 12.94
C LYS A 70 25.59 0.40 13.15
N LEU A 71 25.42 1.34 12.23
CA LEU A 71 26.01 2.67 12.31
C LEU A 71 25.22 3.64 13.23
N GLN A 72 24.05 3.20 13.72
CA GLN A 72 23.12 4.02 14.53
C GLN A 72 22.79 5.37 13.88
N TRP A 73 22.78 5.43 12.55
CA TRP A 73 22.46 6.64 11.80
C TRP A 73 20.98 7.00 11.98
N THR A 74 20.69 8.30 12.00
CA THR A 74 19.34 8.85 12.09
C THR A 74 19.13 9.95 11.08
N ILE A 75 17.87 10.28 10.78
CA ILE A 75 17.57 11.43 9.92
C ILE A 75 18.13 12.72 10.57
N PRO A 76 18.95 13.50 9.82
CA PRO A 76 19.53 14.72 10.34
C PRO A 76 18.45 15.72 10.77
N SER A 77 18.77 16.55 11.77
CA SER A 77 17.96 17.72 12.09
C SER A 77 18.31 18.85 11.14
N PHE A 78 17.37 19.31 10.32
CA PHE A 78 17.65 20.27 9.25
C PHE A 78 17.90 21.72 9.71
N GLY A 79 18.17 22.01 10.98
CA GLY A 79 18.35 23.38 11.49
C GLY A 79 17.07 24.26 11.42
N LEU A 80 16.02 23.80 10.75
CA LEU A 80 14.74 24.47 10.51
C LEU A 80 13.79 24.48 11.73
N SER A 81 14.31 24.33 12.95
CA SER A 81 13.45 24.22 14.14
C SER A 81 12.57 25.44 14.41
N PHE A 82 12.93 26.61 13.86
CA PHE A 82 12.12 27.83 13.90
C PHE A 82 10.78 27.69 13.17
N LEU A 83 10.69 26.79 12.18
CA LEU A 83 9.46 26.49 11.44
C LEU A 83 8.49 25.62 12.24
N GLY A 84 8.92 25.02 13.36
CA GLY A 84 8.10 24.08 14.14
C GLY A 84 6.74 24.64 14.57
N LYS A 85 6.66 25.95 14.88
CA LYS A 85 5.39 26.61 15.22
C LYS A 85 4.42 26.70 14.04
N TYR A 86 4.94 26.77 12.81
CA TYR A 86 4.13 26.87 11.59
C TYR A 86 3.71 25.50 11.04
N VAL A 87 4.40 24.41 11.40
CA VAL A 87 4.07 23.06 10.91
C VAL A 87 2.61 22.71 11.20
N VAL A 88 2.12 22.99 12.42
CA VAL A 88 0.72 22.71 12.78
C VAL A 88 -0.26 23.57 11.97
N HIS A 89 0.06 24.83 11.72
CA HIS A 89 -0.79 25.73 10.92
C HIS A 89 -0.83 25.28 9.46
N PHE A 90 0.29 24.78 8.94
CA PHE A 90 0.34 24.22 7.61
C PHE A 90 -0.46 22.92 7.50
N ILE A 91 -0.39 22.02 8.50
CA ILE A 91 -1.26 20.82 8.54
C ILE A 91 -2.74 21.23 8.56
N LEU A 92 -3.10 22.25 9.35
CA LEU A 92 -4.47 22.77 9.37
C LEU A 92 -4.91 23.30 8.01
N PHE A 93 -4.06 24.09 7.34
CA PHE A 93 -4.31 24.58 5.99
C PHE A 93 -4.54 23.43 5.00
N LEU A 94 -3.67 22.40 5.00
CA LEU A 94 -3.84 21.21 4.16
C LEU A 94 -5.16 20.47 4.46
N THR A 95 -5.54 20.39 5.73
CA THR A 95 -6.79 19.75 6.16
C THR A 95 -8.00 20.50 5.62
N VAL A 96 -8.00 21.84 5.72
CA VAL A 96 -9.08 22.68 5.19
C VAL A 96 -9.14 22.60 3.67
N LEU A 97 -8.00 22.66 2.98
CA LEU A 97 -7.93 22.49 1.53
C LEU A 97 -8.50 21.13 1.10
N GLY A 98 -8.15 20.06 1.82
CA GLY A 98 -8.69 18.73 1.58
C GLY A 98 -10.19 18.62 1.84
N LEU A 99 -10.69 19.27 2.89
CA LEU A 99 -12.13 19.32 3.20
C LEU A 99 -12.91 20.04 2.10
N VAL A 100 -12.45 21.22 1.68
CA VAL A 100 -13.09 21.99 0.59
C VAL A 100 -13.11 21.18 -0.69
N SER A 101 -11.99 20.54 -1.02
CA SER A 101 -11.88 19.69 -2.23
C SER A 101 -12.81 18.48 -2.17
N TYR A 102 -12.91 17.83 -1.00
CA TYR A 102 -13.85 16.72 -0.78
C TYR A 102 -15.29 17.17 -0.98
N VAL A 103 -15.69 18.30 -0.37
CA VAL A 103 -17.07 18.82 -0.48
C VAL A 103 -17.41 19.21 -1.91
N LEU A 104 -16.52 19.94 -2.60
CA LEU A 104 -16.72 20.32 -4.00
C LEU A 104 -16.88 19.09 -4.90
N MET A 105 -16.06 18.07 -4.67
CA MET A 105 -16.13 16.80 -5.42
C MET A 105 -17.44 16.05 -5.17
N MET A 106 -17.97 16.06 -3.95
CA MET A 106 -19.28 15.45 -3.64
C MET A 106 -20.44 16.22 -4.28
N ILE A 107 -20.33 17.55 -4.38
CA ILE A 107 -21.35 18.40 -5.01
C ILE A 107 -21.32 18.21 -6.54
N SER A 108 -20.14 18.13 -7.16
CA SER A 108 -20.00 17.98 -8.61
C SER A 108 -20.25 16.55 -9.11
N GLY A 109 -19.99 15.53 -8.29
CA GLY A 109 -20.05 14.11 -8.66
C GLY A 109 -21.44 13.48 -8.75
N GLY A 110 -22.52 14.24 -8.53
CA GLY A 110 -23.91 13.80 -8.76
C GLY A 110 -24.46 12.69 -7.84
N GLY A 111 -23.70 12.21 -6.84
CA GLY A 111 -24.15 11.16 -5.91
C GLY A 111 -23.04 10.57 -5.02
N LEU A 112 -23.39 9.57 -4.21
CA LEU A 112 -22.44 8.84 -3.36
C LEU A 112 -21.64 7.82 -4.19
N GLY A 113 -20.31 7.80 -4.06
CA GLY A 113 -19.44 6.87 -4.81
C GLY A 113 -19.64 5.39 -4.43
N ILE A 114 -20.25 5.10 -3.29
CA ILE A 114 -20.59 3.73 -2.86
C ILE A 114 -21.85 3.17 -3.52
N SER A 115 -22.75 4.03 -4.00
CA SER A 115 -24.02 3.59 -4.60
C SER A 115 -23.90 3.23 -6.08
N ASP A 116 -22.93 3.82 -6.79
CA ASP A 116 -22.62 3.46 -8.19
C ASP A 116 -21.12 3.66 -8.50
N GLU A 117 -20.51 2.66 -9.14
CA GLU A 117 -19.10 2.68 -9.57
C GLU A 117 -18.88 3.70 -10.71
N SER A 118 -19.94 4.07 -11.45
CA SER A 118 -19.93 5.14 -12.47
C SER A 118 -19.65 6.52 -11.86
N ASN A 119 -20.33 6.86 -10.75
CA ASN A 119 -20.14 8.11 -10.01
C ASN A 119 -18.71 8.25 -9.47
N ARG A 120 -18.08 7.13 -9.09
CA ARG A 120 -16.67 7.12 -8.64
C ARG A 120 -15.69 7.44 -9.76
N ARG A 121 -16.01 7.10 -11.01
CA ARG A 121 -15.13 7.33 -12.19
C ARG A 121 -15.24 8.74 -12.75
N ASN A 122 -16.38 9.40 -12.53
CA ASN A 122 -16.60 10.80 -12.94
C ASN A 122 -16.05 11.82 -11.94
N LEU A 123 -15.43 11.38 -10.85
CA LEU A 123 -14.80 12.28 -9.89
C LEU A 123 -13.60 12.98 -10.54
N ASP A 124 -13.55 14.31 -10.39
CA ASP A 124 -12.44 15.11 -10.88
C ASP A 124 -11.12 14.64 -10.24
N PRO A 125 -10.13 14.19 -11.05
CA PRO A 125 -8.85 13.69 -10.55
C PRO A 125 -8.07 14.70 -9.70
N LYS A 126 -8.17 16.00 -9.99
CA LYS A 126 -7.51 17.06 -9.23
C LYS A 126 -8.19 17.26 -7.89
N LEU A 127 -9.52 17.29 -7.85
CA LEU A 127 -10.24 17.39 -6.58
C LEU A 127 -10.00 16.15 -5.71
N ASN A 128 -9.93 14.96 -6.32
CA ASN A 128 -9.58 13.74 -5.60
C ASN A 128 -8.16 13.82 -5.02
N PHE A 129 -7.18 14.29 -5.80
CA PHE A 129 -5.80 14.50 -5.34
C PHE A 129 -5.74 15.37 -4.08
N PHE A 130 -6.43 16.53 -4.09
CA PHE A 130 -6.47 17.42 -2.93
C PHE A 130 -7.32 16.86 -1.78
N ALA A 131 -8.40 16.14 -2.06
CA ALA A 131 -9.25 15.52 -1.04
C ALA A 131 -8.45 14.55 -0.15
N GLN A 132 -7.42 13.87 -0.69
CA GLN A 132 -6.53 13.01 0.12
C GLN A 132 -5.85 13.77 1.28
N LEU A 133 -5.67 15.10 1.17
CA LEU A 133 -5.10 15.91 2.25
C LEU A 133 -5.99 15.95 3.50
N LEU A 134 -7.30 15.69 3.37
CA LEU A 134 -8.24 15.69 4.50
C LEU A 134 -7.90 14.61 5.52
N TRP A 135 -7.88 13.35 5.10
CA TRP A 135 -7.60 12.25 6.02
C TRP A 135 -6.17 12.31 6.56
N TYR A 136 -5.24 12.74 5.73
CA TYR A 136 -3.84 12.90 6.08
C TYR A 136 -3.65 13.99 7.16
N GLY A 137 -4.25 15.16 6.95
CA GLY A 137 -4.22 16.26 7.90
C GLY A 137 -4.87 15.91 9.23
N VAL A 138 -6.06 15.27 9.20
CA VAL A 138 -6.74 14.79 10.42
C VAL A 138 -5.89 13.77 11.17
N LEU A 139 -5.29 12.79 10.48
CA LEU A 139 -4.38 11.82 11.08
C LEU A 139 -3.23 12.53 11.81
N LEU A 140 -2.56 13.47 11.16
CA LEU A 140 -1.44 14.21 11.76
C LEU A 140 -1.87 15.09 12.94
N LEU A 141 -3.00 15.81 12.84
CA LEU A 141 -3.51 16.68 13.91
C LEU A 141 -3.92 15.89 15.15
N ILE A 142 -4.64 14.78 14.98
CA ILE A 142 -5.02 13.90 16.09
C ILE A 142 -3.76 13.32 16.73
N SER A 143 -2.84 12.82 15.92
CA SER A 143 -1.58 12.25 16.41
C SER A 143 -0.75 13.26 17.19
N TYR A 144 -0.66 14.50 16.69
CA TYR A 144 0.01 15.60 17.37
C TYR A 144 -0.64 15.91 18.73
N LYS A 145 -1.97 15.98 18.80
CA LYS A 145 -2.70 16.15 20.07
C LYS A 145 -2.48 14.99 21.04
N MET A 146 -2.50 13.75 20.56
CA MET A 146 -2.24 12.56 21.38
C MET A 146 -0.82 12.54 21.96
N ILE A 147 0.18 13.05 21.23
CA ILE A 147 1.56 13.17 21.72
C ILE A 147 1.68 14.22 22.81
N LEU A 148 1.02 15.37 22.66
CA LEU A 148 1.05 16.46 23.65
C LEU A 148 0.31 16.09 24.95
N GLU A 149 -0.73 15.28 24.87
CA GLU A 149 -1.53 14.88 26.04
C GLU A 149 -0.91 13.70 26.78
N LYS A 150 -0.28 13.96 27.93
CA LYS A 150 0.31 12.89 28.77
C LYS A 150 -0.71 11.87 29.28
N ASN A 151 -1.91 12.34 29.65
CA ASN A 151 -3.03 11.55 30.16
C ASN A 151 -4.29 11.84 29.34
N ILE A 152 -4.61 10.94 28.41
CA ILE A 152 -5.83 11.05 27.60
C ILE A 152 -7.00 10.48 28.41
N THR A 153 -7.98 11.32 28.72
CA THR A 153 -9.24 10.88 29.36
C THR A 153 -10.12 10.10 28.37
N TRP A 154 -10.96 9.18 28.86
CA TRP A 154 -11.88 8.42 28.02
C TRP A 154 -12.77 9.29 27.12
N LYS A 155 -13.24 10.44 27.62
CA LYS A 155 -14.02 11.41 26.84
C LYS A 155 -13.24 11.95 25.64
N LYS A 156 -11.96 12.29 25.82
CA LYS A 156 -11.11 12.76 24.73
C LYS A 156 -10.79 11.65 23.74
N THR A 157 -10.55 10.43 24.21
CA THR A 157 -10.41 9.25 23.34
C THR A 157 -11.64 9.06 22.46
N LEU A 158 -12.85 9.18 23.04
CA LEU A 158 -14.10 9.10 22.27
C LEU A 158 -14.21 10.22 21.24
N ILE A 159 -13.86 11.46 21.60
CA ILE A 159 -13.88 12.60 20.66
C ILE A 159 -12.91 12.37 19.50
N TYR A 160 -11.63 12.07 19.79
CA TYR A 160 -10.62 11.83 18.76
C TYR A 160 -10.97 10.62 17.89
N GLY A 161 -11.45 9.54 18.51
CA GLY A 161 -11.94 8.36 17.81
C GLY A 161 -13.14 8.67 16.91
N SER A 162 -14.08 9.51 17.36
CA SER A 162 -15.25 9.91 16.58
C SER A 162 -14.88 10.77 15.38
N ILE A 163 -13.99 11.75 15.55
CA ILE A 163 -13.48 12.58 14.43
C ILE A 163 -12.79 11.69 13.39
N TYR A 164 -11.94 10.78 13.85
CA TYR A 164 -11.22 9.85 13.00
C TYR A 164 -12.18 8.91 12.25
N ALA A 165 -13.17 8.35 12.94
CA ALA A 165 -14.20 7.49 12.36
C ALA A 165 -15.10 8.24 11.37
N ALA A 166 -15.44 9.49 11.65
CA ALA A 166 -16.22 10.33 10.74
C ALA A 166 -15.48 10.54 9.42
N VAL A 167 -14.18 10.85 9.46
CA VAL A 167 -13.38 11.03 8.24
C VAL A 167 -13.20 9.70 7.48
N MET A 168 -13.00 8.59 8.20
CA MET A 168 -13.03 7.27 7.56
C MET A 168 -14.38 6.99 6.89
N PHE A 169 -15.50 7.31 7.53
CA PHE A 169 -16.82 7.13 6.95
C PHE A 169 -17.00 7.98 5.68
N LEU A 170 -16.53 9.23 5.66
CA LEU A 170 -16.52 10.08 4.47
C LEU A 170 -15.78 9.43 3.29
N PHE A 171 -14.60 8.84 3.52
CA PHE A 171 -13.85 8.14 2.47
C PHE A 171 -14.47 6.80 2.06
N LEU A 172 -15.19 6.14 2.99
CA LEU A 172 -15.99 4.96 2.67
C LEU A 172 -17.16 5.30 1.74
N LEU A 173 -17.84 6.44 1.94
CA LEU A 173 -18.91 6.91 1.07
C LEU A 173 -18.45 7.17 -0.37
N MET A 174 -17.17 7.50 -0.55
CA MET A 174 -16.54 7.64 -1.86
C MET A 174 -16.11 6.31 -2.49
N GLY A 175 -16.16 5.21 -1.75
CA GLY A 175 -15.67 3.91 -2.19
C GLY A 175 -14.14 3.81 -2.27
N TYR A 176 -13.39 4.71 -1.61
CA TYR A 176 -11.92 4.69 -1.62
C TYR A 176 -11.35 3.81 -0.51
N ARG A 177 -10.80 2.66 -0.90
CA ARG A 177 -10.30 1.63 0.04
C ARG A 177 -8.88 1.92 0.54
N THR A 178 -8.00 2.40 -0.35
CA THR A 178 -6.59 2.65 -0.02
C THR A 178 -6.41 3.65 1.11
N PRO A 179 -7.07 4.83 1.11
CA PRO A 179 -6.98 5.78 2.23
C PRO A 179 -7.46 5.17 3.54
N LEU A 180 -8.54 4.38 3.53
CA LEU A 180 -9.04 3.71 4.74
C LEU A 180 -8.04 2.72 5.32
N ILE A 181 -7.41 1.92 4.45
CA ILE A 181 -6.38 0.96 4.87
C ILE A 181 -5.17 1.71 5.43
N ILE A 182 -4.70 2.76 4.76
CA ILE A 182 -3.56 3.58 5.22
C ILE A 182 -3.88 4.23 6.56
N MET A 183 -5.06 4.83 6.70
CA MET A 183 -5.52 5.40 7.96
C MET A 183 -5.46 4.33 9.05
N LEU A 184 -6.19 3.20 8.88
CA LEU A 184 -6.31 2.14 9.88
C LEU A 184 -4.96 1.60 10.31
N PHE A 185 -4.12 1.18 9.36
CA PHE A 185 -2.80 0.62 9.66
C PHE A 185 -1.91 1.66 10.34
N THR A 186 -1.88 2.90 9.84
CA THR A 186 -1.09 3.97 10.48
C THR A 186 -1.57 4.22 11.91
N GLY A 187 -2.89 4.27 12.13
CA GLY A 187 -3.49 4.44 13.45
C GLY A 187 -3.13 3.31 14.42
N ILE A 188 -3.12 2.05 13.95
CA ILE A 188 -2.71 0.89 14.74
C ILE A 188 -1.23 0.98 15.14
N ILE A 189 -0.35 1.39 14.23
CA ILE A 189 1.09 1.52 14.51
C ILE A 189 1.35 2.69 15.46
N ILE A 190 0.65 3.82 15.28
CA ILE A 190 0.70 4.95 16.21
C ILE A 190 0.22 4.51 17.60
N PHE A 191 -0.88 3.76 17.68
CA PHE A 191 -1.37 3.21 18.95
C PHE A 191 -0.33 2.29 19.60
N HIS A 192 0.32 1.42 18.82
CA HIS A 192 1.38 0.52 19.30
C HIS A 192 2.51 1.28 20.00
N TYR A 193 2.96 2.39 19.40
CA TYR A 193 4.07 3.18 19.90
C TYR A 193 3.64 4.18 21.00
N VAL A 194 2.57 4.95 20.80
CA VAL A 194 2.19 6.06 21.69
C VAL A 194 1.40 5.60 22.92
N VAL A 195 0.54 4.58 22.77
CA VAL A 195 -0.44 4.18 23.79
C VAL A 195 -0.08 2.84 24.44
N LYS A 196 -0.07 1.75 23.68
CA LYS A 196 0.16 0.40 24.21
C LYS A 196 0.74 -0.52 23.14
N ARG A 197 1.87 -1.16 23.45
CA ARG A 197 2.48 -2.15 22.58
C ARG A 197 1.52 -3.29 22.27
N VAL A 198 1.24 -3.47 20.98
CA VAL A 198 0.53 -4.61 20.43
C VAL A 198 1.48 -5.81 20.43
N LYS A 199 1.02 -6.91 21.01
CA LYS A 199 1.76 -8.18 21.02
C LYS A 199 1.73 -8.80 19.62
N LEU A 200 2.84 -9.42 19.19
CA LEU A 200 2.94 -10.04 17.88
C LEU A 200 1.86 -11.11 17.66
N THR A 201 1.53 -11.91 18.69
CA THR A 201 0.46 -12.91 18.58
C THR A 201 -0.90 -12.28 18.27
N TRP A 202 -1.22 -11.14 18.90
CA TRP A 202 -2.47 -10.41 18.66
C TRP A 202 -2.49 -9.80 17.27
N PHE A 203 -1.37 -9.26 16.81
CA PHE A 203 -1.23 -8.75 15.46
C PHE A 203 -1.46 -9.84 14.41
N LEU A 204 -0.84 -11.01 14.56
CA LEU A 204 -1.01 -12.14 13.64
C LEU A 204 -2.46 -12.66 13.63
N THR A 205 -3.09 -12.78 14.80
CA THR A 205 -4.51 -13.16 14.88
C THR A 205 -5.41 -12.12 14.22
N ALA A 206 -5.16 -10.82 14.44
CA ALA A 206 -5.92 -9.76 13.79
C ALA A 206 -5.76 -9.78 12.27
N LEU A 207 -4.52 -9.99 11.78
CA LEU A 207 -4.24 -10.09 10.35
C LEU A 207 -4.97 -11.28 9.70
N PHE A 208 -5.01 -12.43 10.39
CA PHE A 208 -5.79 -13.58 9.94
C PHE A 208 -7.29 -13.29 9.86
N VAL A 209 -7.88 -12.72 10.93
CA VAL A 209 -9.31 -12.38 10.99
C VAL A 209 -9.68 -11.36 9.92
N ILE A 210 -8.87 -10.31 9.76
CA ILE A 210 -9.06 -9.28 8.73
C ILE A 210 -8.94 -9.89 7.33
N GLY A 211 -7.96 -10.78 7.11
CA GLY A 211 -7.81 -11.53 5.87
C GLY A 211 -9.07 -12.31 5.52
N VAL A 212 -9.62 -13.08 6.47
CA VAL A 212 -10.89 -13.82 6.29
C VAL A 212 -12.05 -12.87 5.99
N ALA A 213 -12.19 -11.77 6.73
CA ALA A 213 -13.27 -10.80 6.54
C ALA A 213 -13.22 -10.12 5.15
N PHE A 214 -12.04 -9.68 4.70
CA PHE A 214 -11.87 -9.12 3.37
C PHE A 214 -12.13 -10.15 2.27
N SER A 215 -11.76 -11.41 2.51
CA SER A 215 -12.05 -12.51 1.57
C SER A 215 -13.55 -12.75 1.42
N MET A 216 -14.29 -12.74 2.53
CA MET A 216 -15.76 -12.82 2.53
C MET A 216 -16.40 -11.62 1.83
N PHE A 217 -15.90 -10.41 2.06
CA PHE A 217 -16.37 -9.21 1.36
C PHE A 217 -16.11 -9.29 -0.15
N GLY A 218 -14.92 -9.74 -0.55
CA GLY A 218 -14.57 -9.98 -1.95
C GLY A 218 -15.48 -11.02 -2.61
N PHE A 219 -15.77 -12.11 -1.89
CA PHE A 219 -16.72 -13.14 -2.33
C PHE A 219 -18.12 -12.57 -2.56
N LEU A 220 -18.68 -11.86 -1.57
CA LEU A 220 -20.00 -11.24 -1.69
C LEU A 220 -20.06 -10.33 -2.91
N ARG A 221 -19.06 -9.45 -3.08
CA ARG A 221 -18.98 -8.57 -4.26
C ARG A 221 -19.03 -9.35 -5.57
N VAL A 222 -18.22 -10.40 -5.72
CA VAL A 222 -18.14 -11.18 -6.96
C VAL A 222 -19.44 -11.93 -7.26
N VAL A 223 -20.19 -12.33 -6.23
CA VAL A 223 -21.49 -13.01 -6.40
C VAL A 223 -22.61 -12.01 -6.72
N THR A 224 -22.52 -10.78 -6.21
CA THR A 224 -23.51 -9.72 -6.44
C THR A 224 -23.19 -8.83 -7.65
N GLU A 225 -22.04 -9.00 -8.30
CA GLU A 225 -21.64 -8.19 -9.47
C GLU A 225 -22.51 -8.57 -10.67
N ASP A 226 -23.26 -7.58 -11.17
CA ASP A 226 -24.10 -7.73 -12.36
C ASP A 226 -23.24 -7.75 -13.62
N THR A 227 -23.10 -8.93 -14.23
CA THR A 227 -22.26 -9.17 -15.41
C THR A 227 -22.93 -8.76 -16.72
N THR A 228 -24.21 -8.38 -16.74
CA THR A 228 -24.87 -7.92 -17.98
C THR A 228 -24.49 -6.48 -18.33
N LYS A 229 -23.89 -5.74 -17.39
CA LYS A 229 -23.32 -4.42 -17.66
C LYS A 229 -22.00 -4.58 -18.39
N GLU A 230 -21.82 -3.86 -19.50
CA GLU A 230 -20.61 -3.85 -20.33
C GLU A 230 -19.31 -3.72 -19.51
N PHE A 231 -19.32 -2.85 -18.49
CA PHE A 231 -18.19 -2.64 -17.59
C PHE A 231 -17.80 -3.87 -16.72
N ASN A 232 -18.77 -4.75 -16.45
CA ASN A 232 -18.59 -5.96 -15.65
C ASN A 232 -18.46 -7.21 -16.52
N ASN A 233 -18.53 -7.07 -17.84
CA ASN A 233 -18.31 -8.14 -18.80
C ASN A 233 -16.93 -8.76 -18.56
N ARG A 234 -16.84 -10.08 -18.78
CA ARG A 234 -15.64 -10.90 -18.56
C ARG A 234 -15.16 -11.57 -19.85
N GLU A 235 -15.70 -11.15 -20.99
CA GLU A 235 -15.28 -11.60 -22.31
C GLU A 235 -13.78 -11.41 -22.52
N GLN A 236 -13.18 -12.39 -23.19
CA GLN A 236 -11.78 -12.43 -23.59
C GLN A 236 -11.64 -11.79 -24.98
N PRO A 237 -10.45 -11.34 -25.39
CA PRO A 237 -10.29 -10.71 -26.70
C PRO A 237 -10.59 -11.69 -27.83
N ASP A 238 -11.18 -11.19 -28.91
CA ASP A 238 -11.41 -11.95 -30.13
C ASP A 238 -10.07 -12.17 -30.86
N VAL A 239 -9.49 -13.35 -30.66
CA VAL A 239 -8.23 -13.76 -31.29
C VAL A 239 -8.45 -15.10 -31.99
N GLU A 240 -7.97 -15.23 -33.23
CA GLU A 240 -7.98 -16.50 -33.97
C GLU A 240 -6.96 -17.48 -33.34
N LEU A 241 -7.45 -18.32 -32.43
CA LEU A 241 -6.67 -19.38 -31.78
C LEU A 241 -6.84 -20.70 -32.52
N SER A 242 -5.81 -21.55 -32.47
CA SER A 242 -5.95 -22.94 -32.92
C SER A 242 -6.98 -23.67 -32.06
N GLU A 243 -7.73 -24.63 -32.64
CA GLU A 243 -8.72 -25.44 -31.90
C GLU A 243 -8.07 -26.14 -30.68
N THR A 244 -6.84 -26.63 -30.84
CA THR A 244 -6.10 -27.28 -29.74
C THR A 244 -5.75 -26.33 -28.60
N ASP A 245 -5.41 -25.08 -28.92
CA ASP A 245 -5.10 -24.09 -27.88
C ASP A 245 -6.38 -23.64 -27.19
N LYS A 246 -7.46 -23.42 -27.95
CA LYS A 246 -8.78 -23.09 -27.44
C LYS A 246 -9.31 -24.16 -26.47
N GLU A 247 -9.23 -25.45 -26.83
CA GLU A 247 -9.62 -26.55 -25.94
C GLU A 247 -8.80 -26.57 -24.64
N LYS A 248 -7.48 -26.39 -24.73
CA LYS A 248 -6.61 -26.29 -23.55
C LYS A 248 -7.01 -25.12 -22.67
N LEU A 249 -7.21 -23.93 -23.24
CA LEU A 249 -7.63 -22.74 -22.49
C LEU A 249 -8.96 -22.95 -21.77
N LEU A 250 -9.96 -23.49 -22.49
CA LEU A 250 -11.27 -23.81 -21.94
C LEU A 250 -11.15 -24.81 -20.78
N SER A 251 -10.32 -25.85 -20.93
CA SER A 251 -10.13 -26.85 -19.88
C SER A 251 -9.49 -26.28 -18.60
N VAL A 252 -8.52 -25.37 -18.74
CA VAL A 252 -7.87 -24.73 -17.58
C VAL A 252 -8.82 -23.74 -16.92
N GLU A 253 -9.60 -23.00 -17.70
CA GLU A 253 -10.63 -22.10 -17.16
C GLU A 253 -11.69 -22.89 -16.37
N GLN A 254 -12.11 -24.05 -16.86
CA GLN A 254 -13.01 -24.96 -16.12
C GLN A 254 -12.42 -25.34 -14.76
N LYS A 255 -11.13 -25.73 -14.69
CA LYS A 255 -10.44 -26.03 -13.42
C LYS A 255 -10.43 -24.82 -12.48
N VAL A 256 -10.15 -23.62 -12.99
CA VAL A 256 -10.20 -22.37 -12.21
C VAL A 256 -11.62 -22.10 -11.69
N ASN A 257 -12.64 -22.36 -12.51
CA ASN A 257 -14.04 -22.13 -12.16
C ASN A 257 -14.60 -23.13 -11.15
N LEU A 258 -14.10 -24.37 -11.15
CA LEU A 258 -14.38 -25.37 -10.12
C LEU A 258 -13.85 -24.95 -8.73
N THR A 259 -12.83 -24.10 -8.67
CA THR A 259 -12.32 -23.59 -7.40
C THR A 259 -13.35 -22.65 -6.75
N PRO A 260 -13.76 -22.91 -5.49
CA PRO A 260 -14.73 -22.07 -4.79
C PRO A 260 -14.33 -20.60 -4.84
N LYS A 261 -15.27 -19.73 -5.22
CA LYS A 261 -15.01 -18.29 -5.39
C LYS A 261 -14.42 -17.65 -4.13
N TRP A 262 -14.87 -18.05 -2.94
CA TRP A 262 -14.35 -17.52 -1.68
C TRP A 262 -12.88 -17.88 -1.45
N ILE A 263 -12.43 -19.07 -1.89
CA ILE A 263 -11.03 -19.48 -1.84
C ILE A 263 -10.20 -18.61 -2.78
N ARG A 264 -10.67 -18.41 -4.01
CA ARG A 264 -10.02 -17.53 -4.99
C ARG A 264 -9.94 -16.07 -4.52
N SER A 265 -10.91 -15.62 -3.71
CA SER A 265 -10.91 -14.27 -3.13
C SER A 265 -9.89 -14.09 -2.01
N ILE A 266 -9.42 -15.16 -1.34
CA ILE A 266 -8.46 -15.06 -0.22
C ILE A 266 -7.10 -14.55 -0.67
N ASN A 267 -6.62 -15.03 -1.82
CA ASN A 267 -5.30 -14.72 -2.33
C ASN A 267 -5.31 -14.17 -3.75
N GLY A 268 -6.50 -13.85 -4.29
CA GLY A 268 -6.65 -13.37 -5.66
C GLY A 268 -5.76 -12.17 -5.98
N GLU A 269 -5.58 -11.26 -5.03
CA GLU A 269 -4.67 -10.11 -5.18
C GLU A 269 -3.19 -10.53 -5.18
N SER A 270 -2.78 -11.39 -4.25
CA SER A 270 -1.42 -11.94 -4.21
C SER A 270 -1.06 -12.71 -5.48
N VAL A 271 -1.97 -13.56 -5.96
CA VAL A 271 -1.82 -14.35 -7.20
C VAL A 271 -1.74 -13.43 -8.41
N THR A 272 -2.59 -12.40 -8.48
CA THR A 272 -2.53 -11.41 -9.56
C THR A 272 -1.22 -10.63 -9.52
N GLY A 273 -0.75 -10.22 -8.33
CA GLY A 273 0.56 -9.56 -8.18
C GLY A 273 1.74 -10.43 -8.63
N HIS A 274 1.66 -11.76 -8.42
CA HIS A 274 2.65 -12.71 -8.93
C HIS A 274 2.61 -12.77 -10.46
N ILE A 275 1.41 -12.98 -11.04
CA ILE A 275 1.22 -13.05 -12.50
C ILE A 275 1.77 -11.78 -13.17
N VAL A 276 1.38 -10.62 -12.65
CA VAL A 276 1.82 -9.31 -13.15
C VAL A 276 3.34 -9.16 -13.08
N LEU A 277 3.97 -9.50 -11.96
CA LEU A 277 5.43 -9.43 -11.84
C LEU A 277 6.13 -10.41 -12.80
N SER A 278 5.63 -11.63 -12.95
CA SER A 278 6.18 -12.61 -13.88
C SER A 278 6.10 -12.12 -15.33
N LYS A 279 4.94 -11.58 -15.74
CA LYS A 279 4.74 -11.01 -17.08
C LYS A 279 5.56 -9.74 -17.33
N ILE A 280 5.77 -8.91 -16.31
CA ILE A 280 6.73 -7.79 -16.41
C ILE A 280 8.14 -8.32 -16.70
N ILE A 281 8.60 -9.36 -15.99
CA ILE A 281 9.94 -9.92 -16.23
C ILE A 281 10.02 -10.51 -17.64
N GLU A 282 9.00 -11.26 -18.08
CA GLU A 282 8.90 -11.79 -19.44
C GLU A 282 8.95 -10.68 -20.50
N TYR A 283 8.17 -9.61 -20.32
CA TYR A 283 8.18 -8.45 -21.21
C TYR A 283 9.57 -7.83 -21.33
N THR A 284 10.22 -7.57 -20.19
CA THR A 284 11.54 -6.94 -20.21
C THR A 284 12.65 -7.81 -20.83
N GLN A 285 12.43 -9.12 -20.95
CA GLN A 285 13.33 -10.01 -21.69
C GLN A 285 13.14 -9.90 -23.20
N GLN A 286 11.94 -9.55 -23.66
CA GLN A 286 11.58 -9.43 -25.08
C GLN A 286 11.80 -8.00 -25.60
N GLU A 287 11.27 -7.01 -24.89
CA GLU A 287 11.19 -5.60 -25.32
C GLU A 287 12.19 -4.68 -24.59
N GLY A 288 12.87 -5.19 -23.56
CA GLY A 288 13.78 -4.39 -22.73
C GLY A 288 13.09 -3.60 -21.61
N TYR A 289 13.88 -2.79 -20.89
CA TYR A 289 13.39 -1.97 -19.78
C TYR A 289 12.84 -0.62 -20.26
N LEU A 290 11.93 -0.03 -19.49
CA LEU A 290 11.36 1.30 -19.73
C LEU A 290 12.29 2.45 -19.30
N ASN A 291 13.47 2.16 -18.75
CA ASN A 291 14.54 3.13 -18.46
C ASN A 291 14.12 4.39 -17.67
N GLY A 292 13.10 4.27 -16.81
CA GLY A 292 12.65 5.36 -15.94
C GLY A 292 11.38 6.08 -16.40
N GLU A 293 10.81 5.71 -17.55
CA GLU A 293 9.55 6.29 -18.03
C GLU A 293 8.40 6.10 -17.03
N LEU A 294 8.36 4.95 -16.33
CA LEU A 294 7.30 4.70 -15.35
C LEU A 294 7.44 5.61 -14.12
N HIS A 295 8.66 5.80 -13.60
CA HIS A 295 8.88 6.73 -12.49
C HIS A 295 8.72 8.20 -12.92
N ALA A 296 9.10 8.56 -14.15
CA ALA A 296 8.87 9.90 -14.70
C ALA A 296 7.37 10.19 -14.82
N GLY A 297 6.57 9.19 -15.20
CA GLY A 297 5.11 9.27 -15.28
C GLY A 297 4.42 9.61 -13.97
N ILE A 298 5.06 9.38 -12.80
CA ILE A 298 4.51 9.81 -11.51
C ILE A 298 4.44 11.34 -11.43
N PHE A 299 5.49 12.02 -11.89
CA PHE A 299 5.60 13.48 -11.86
C PHE A 299 4.86 14.13 -13.03
N SER A 300 4.71 13.42 -14.15
CA SER A 300 3.96 13.95 -15.28
C SER A 300 2.49 14.19 -14.92
N THR A 301 1.89 13.41 -14.02
CA THR A 301 0.44 13.47 -13.68
C THR A 301 -0.09 14.86 -13.29
N ILE A 302 0.77 15.78 -12.84
CA ILE A 302 0.40 17.16 -12.49
C ILE A 302 0.75 18.19 -13.57
N LEU A 303 1.47 17.79 -14.61
CA LEU A 303 1.84 18.64 -15.74
C LEU A 303 0.70 18.69 -16.77
N PRO A 304 0.60 19.73 -17.59
CA PRO A 304 -0.32 19.74 -18.74
C PRO A 304 0.15 18.75 -19.82
N GLY A 305 -0.78 17.96 -20.39
CA GLY A 305 -0.48 16.97 -21.44
C GLY A 305 -1.32 15.70 -21.31
N GLU A 306 -1.12 14.73 -22.23
CA GLU A 306 -1.68 13.38 -22.11
C GLU A 306 -1.01 12.66 -20.93
N GLN A 307 -1.83 12.21 -19.97
CA GLN A 307 -1.33 11.65 -18.71
C GLN A 307 -1.45 10.13 -18.70
N VAL A 308 -0.36 9.45 -19.03
CA VAL A 308 -0.28 8.00 -18.83
C VAL A 308 0.13 7.73 -17.39
N SER A 309 -0.83 7.29 -16.56
CA SER A 309 -0.51 6.90 -15.19
C SER A 309 0.39 5.64 -15.18
N PRO A 310 1.28 5.48 -14.18
CA PRO A 310 2.11 4.27 -14.04
C PRO A 310 1.30 2.96 -14.08
N ARG A 311 0.06 2.98 -13.58
CA ARG A 311 -0.82 1.80 -13.58
C ARG A 311 -1.37 1.48 -14.96
N MET A 312 -1.63 2.49 -15.78
CA MET A 312 -2.04 2.30 -17.18
C MET A 312 -0.88 1.72 -18.00
N LYS A 313 0.34 2.25 -17.81
CA LYS A 313 1.52 1.72 -18.49
C LYS A 313 1.79 0.26 -18.15
N VAL A 314 1.61 -0.12 -16.88
CA VAL A 314 1.73 -1.53 -16.49
C VAL A 314 0.65 -2.39 -17.11
N THR A 315 -0.60 -1.93 -17.16
CA THR A 315 -1.68 -2.65 -17.84
C THR A 315 -1.35 -2.92 -19.29
N GLU A 316 -0.91 -1.90 -20.01
CA GLU A 316 -0.48 -2.00 -21.42
C GLU A 316 0.62 -3.07 -21.57
N VAL A 317 1.64 -3.03 -20.71
CA VAL A 317 2.76 -3.98 -20.73
C VAL A 317 2.34 -5.43 -20.43
N VAL A 318 1.51 -5.66 -19.41
CA VAL A 318 1.14 -7.04 -19.04
C VAL A 318 0.09 -7.64 -19.97
N ASN A 319 -0.83 -6.80 -20.47
CA ASN A 319 -1.84 -7.25 -21.40
C ASN A 319 -1.27 -7.44 -22.81
N SER A 320 -0.26 -6.68 -23.28
CA SER A 320 0.31 -6.89 -24.61
C SER A 320 0.81 -8.32 -24.84
N LEU A 321 1.40 -8.93 -23.81
CA LEU A 321 1.82 -10.34 -23.84
C LEU A 321 0.68 -11.35 -23.72
N SER A 322 -0.40 -10.98 -23.03
CA SER A 322 -1.49 -11.91 -22.70
C SER A 322 -2.63 -11.86 -23.72
N GLU A 323 -2.86 -10.70 -24.32
CA GLU A 323 -3.81 -10.48 -25.41
C GLU A 323 -3.40 -11.30 -26.64
N ALA A 324 -2.09 -11.37 -26.94
CA ALA A 324 -1.57 -12.26 -27.98
C ALA A 324 -1.88 -13.74 -27.71
N GLU A 325 -2.09 -14.12 -26.45
CA GLU A 325 -2.50 -15.47 -26.03
C GLU A 325 -4.04 -15.61 -25.87
N GLY A 326 -4.81 -14.61 -26.30
CA GLY A 326 -6.27 -14.59 -26.21
C GLY A 326 -6.81 -14.32 -24.79
N LYS A 327 -6.07 -13.61 -23.92
CA LYS A 327 -6.46 -13.41 -22.51
C LYS A 327 -6.19 -12.02 -21.97
N TYR A 328 -7.15 -11.46 -21.26
CA TYR A 328 -6.94 -10.27 -20.43
C TYR A 328 -6.50 -10.64 -19.00
N ILE A 329 -5.32 -10.17 -18.59
CA ILE A 329 -4.94 -10.16 -17.15
C ILE A 329 -5.80 -9.13 -16.42
N THR A 330 -5.90 -7.94 -17.01
CA THR A 330 -6.78 -6.87 -16.53
C THR A 330 -7.71 -6.46 -17.65
N ARG A 331 -9.01 -6.39 -17.34
CA ARG A 331 -10.04 -6.07 -18.32
C ARG A 331 -9.84 -4.67 -18.93
N PRO A 332 -10.32 -4.45 -20.17
CA PRO A 332 -10.41 -3.12 -20.75
C PRO A 332 -11.09 -2.14 -19.77
N ASN A 333 -10.62 -0.89 -19.73
CA ASN A 333 -11.10 0.15 -18.81
C ASN A 333 -10.81 -0.08 -17.32
N ARG A 334 -9.92 -1.03 -16.97
CA ARG A 334 -9.36 -1.20 -15.61
C ARG A 334 -7.84 -1.08 -15.65
N THR A 335 -7.25 -0.61 -14.56
CA THR A 335 -5.79 -0.47 -14.43
C THR A 335 -5.22 -1.52 -13.50
N THR A 336 -4.00 -1.96 -13.78
CA THR A 336 -3.25 -2.97 -13.04
C THR A 336 -2.23 -2.27 -12.17
N THR A 337 -2.18 -2.61 -10.89
CA THR A 337 -1.13 -2.12 -10.01
C THR A 337 0.03 -3.09 -10.03
N PRO A 338 1.22 -2.69 -10.51
CA PRO A 338 2.42 -3.48 -10.26
C PRO A 338 2.75 -3.43 -8.77
N THR A 339 3.39 -4.48 -8.26
CA THR A 339 4.10 -4.37 -6.97
C THR A 339 5.28 -3.40 -7.12
N PHE A 340 5.81 -2.87 -6.02
CA PHE A 340 7.04 -2.06 -6.09
C PHE A 340 8.22 -2.78 -6.74
N ILE A 341 8.32 -4.10 -6.54
CA ILE A 341 9.32 -4.92 -7.22
C ILE A 341 9.08 -4.82 -8.72
N GLY A 342 7.84 -4.99 -9.19
CA GLY A 342 7.48 -4.91 -10.60
C GLY A 342 7.81 -3.56 -11.24
N GLN A 343 7.59 -2.45 -10.54
CA GLN A 343 7.91 -1.12 -11.09
C GLN A 343 9.40 -0.84 -11.21
N LEU A 344 10.15 -1.15 -10.14
CA LEU A 344 11.61 -1.03 -10.18
C LEU A 344 12.19 -1.98 -11.23
N PHE A 345 11.62 -3.18 -11.38
CA PHE A 345 12.05 -4.14 -12.38
C PHE A 345 11.76 -3.65 -13.80
N LEU A 346 10.57 -3.09 -14.05
CA LEU A 346 10.19 -2.64 -15.37
C LEU A 346 11.07 -1.47 -15.86
N ASP A 347 11.49 -0.57 -14.97
CA ASP A 347 12.33 0.58 -15.32
C ASP A 347 13.84 0.26 -15.36
N GLY A 348 14.34 -0.71 -14.59
CA GLY A 348 15.79 -0.95 -14.52
C GLY A 348 16.21 -2.34 -14.02
N GLY A 349 15.31 -3.31 -14.13
CA GLY A 349 15.54 -4.71 -13.82
C GLY A 349 16.01 -4.97 -12.39
N TYR A 350 16.82 -6.01 -12.23
CA TYR A 350 17.39 -6.42 -10.94
C TYR A 350 18.23 -5.32 -10.27
N LEU A 351 18.93 -4.49 -11.05
CA LEU A 351 19.76 -3.40 -10.52
C LEU A 351 18.91 -2.36 -9.79
N LEU A 352 17.83 -1.90 -10.43
CA LEU A 352 16.96 -0.89 -9.83
C LEU A 352 16.14 -1.48 -8.67
N VAL A 353 15.77 -2.77 -8.72
CA VAL A 353 15.19 -3.48 -7.56
C VAL A 353 16.16 -3.49 -6.37
N ALA A 354 17.44 -3.82 -6.60
CA ALA A 354 18.45 -3.86 -5.55
C ALA A 354 18.64 -2.47 -4.91
N ILE A 355 18.82 -1.43 -5.73
CA ILE A 355 18.99 -0.04 -5.25
C ILE A 355 17.73 0.43 -4.52
N GLY A 356 16.54 0.22 -5.09
CA GLY A 356 15.29 0.69 -4.50
C GLY A 356 15.02 0.07 -3.14
N PHE A 357 15.13 -1.27 -3.01
CA PHE A 357 14.91 -1.93 -1.72
C PHE A 357 16.00 -1.65 -0.69
N PHE A 358 17.25 -1.45 -1.13
CA PHE A 358 18.30 -0.94 -0.25
C PHE A 358 17.93 0.43 0.32
N LEU A 359 17.51 1.37 -0.53
CA LEU A 359 17.09 2.71 -0.10
C LEU A 359 15.85 2.69 0.79
N TYR A 360 14.91 1.79 0.56
CA TYR A 360 13.75 1.60 1.44
C TYR A 360 14.17 1.12 2.83
N GLY A 361 15.09 0.14 2.90
CA GLY A 361 15.68 -0.33 4.15
C GLY A 361 16.41 0.80 4.89
N VAL A 362 17.21 1.58 4.18
CA VAL A 362 17.91 2.74 4.72
C VAL A 362 16.94 3.76 5.31
N LEU A 363 15.95 4.19 4.52
CA LEU A 363 15.00 5.23 4.92
C LEU A 363 14.18 4.81 6.16
N ILE A 364 13.62 3.61 6.15
CA ILE A 364 12.80 3.11 7.26
C ILE A 364 13.65 2.99 8.53
N SER A 365 14.89 2.50 8.42
CA SER A 365 15.80 2.39 9.57
C SER A 365 16.26 3.75 10.12
N LEU A 366 16.52 4.74 9.26
CA LEU A 366 16.89 6.09 9.71
C LEU A 366 15.78 6.72 10.56
N ILE A 367 14.52 6.53 10.17
CA ILE A 367 13.36 7.02 10.93
C ILE A 367 13.19 6.20 12.21
N TYR A 368 13.30 4.87 12.13
CA TYR A 368 13.14 3.97 13.27
C TYR A 368 14.19 4.21 14.36
N ASN A 369 15.45 4.41 14.00
CA ASN A 369 16.51 4.77 14.94
C ASN A 369 16.22 6.11 15.62
N LYS A 370 15.62 7.07 14.90
CA LYS A 370 15.18 8.34 15.47
C LYS A 370 14.02 8.15 16.47
N VAL A 371 13.13 7.19 16.24
CA VAL A 371 12.10 6.79 17.22
C VAL A 371 12.73 6.19 18.48
N LYS A 372 13.70 5.29 18.32
CA LYS A 372 14.44 4.69 19.46
C LYS A 372 15.16 5.76 20.31
N GLN A 373 15.75 6.78 19.67
CA GLN A 373 16.51 7.83 20.35
C GLN A 373 15.62 8.95 20.91
N GLY A 374 14.58 9.36 20.18
CA GLY A 374 13.69 10.48 20.53
C GLY A 374 12.55 10.11 21.48
N GLY A 375 12.35 8.83 21.76
CA GLY A 375 11.27 8.32 22.60
C GLY A 375 9.99 8.02 21.83
N ILE A 376 9.20 7.11 22.39
CA ILE A 376 8.07 6.46 21.71
C ILE A 376 6.82 7.38 21.60
N ARG A 377 6.75 8.45 22.40
CA ARG A 377 5.72 9.50 22.30
C ARG A 377 6.28 10.73 21.58
N SER A 378 6.61 10.57 20.30
CA SER A 378 7.20 11.63 19.48
C SER A 378 6.58 11.68 18.09
N PHE A 379 6.70 12.83 17.43
CA PHE A 379 6.25 12.95 16.03
C PHE A 379 7.07 12.06 15.08
N HIS A 380 8.27 11.63 15.51
CA HIS A 380 9.04 10.59 14.80
C HIS A 380 8.29 9.26 14.73
N SER A 381 7.51 8.91 15.76
CA SER A 381 6.73 7.66 15.78
C SER A 381 5.55 7.72 14.80
N VAL A 382 4.95 8.89 14.64
CA VAL A 382 3.92 9.16 13.62
C VAL A 382 4.53 9.04 12.23
N ALA A 383 5.72 9.63 12.05
CA ALA A 383 6.41 9.53 10.78
C ALA A 383 6.79 8.11 10.41
N TYR A 384 7.31 7.37 11.37
CA TYR A 384 7.60 5.96 11.19
C TYR A 384 6.35 5.15 10.82
N ALA A 385 5.26 5.32 11.57
CA ALA A 385 3.99 4.64 11.35
C ALA A 385 3.42 4.92 9.95
N PHE A 386 3.47 6.18 9.52
CA PHE A 386 3.01 6.57 8.19
C PHE A 386 3.88 5.95 7.11
N VAL A 387 5.20 6.11 7.20
CA VAL A 387 6.15 5.62 6.19
C VAL A 387 6.05 4.11 6.04
N ILE A 388 6.07 3.34 7.14
CA ILE A 388 6.00 1.88 7.05
C ILE A 388 4.65 1.39 6.52
N THR A 389 3.55 2.05 6.89
CA THR A 389 2.20 1.73 6.37
C THR A 389 2.14 1.98 4.88
N VAL A 390 2.61 3.15 4.45
CA VAL A 390 2.66 3.55 3.06
C VAL A 390 3.47 2.53 2.26
N PHE A 391 4.69 2.17 2.68
CA PHE A 391 5.46 1.11 2.01
C PHE A 391 4.74 -0.25 2.01
N THR A 392 3.99 -0.57 3.07
CA THR A 392 3.30 -1.86 3.17
C THR A 392 2.10 -1.94 2.22
N VAL A 393 1.23 -0.92 2.21
CA VAL A 393 0.05 -0.86 1.33
C VAL A 393 0.47 -0.85 -0.13
N SER A 394 1.61 -0.23 -0.39
CA SER A 394 2.07 0.10 -1.71
C SER A 394 2.80 -1.08 -2.39
N MET A 395 3.02 -2.19 -1.64
CA MET A 395 3.23 -3.52 -2.24
C MET A 395 2.05 -3.99 -3.08
N HIS A 396 0.81 -3.63 -2.69
CA HIS A 396 -0.41 -4.00 -3.41
C HIS A 396 -0.83 -2.92 -4.41
N THR A 397 -0.67 -1.63 -4.06
CA THR A 397 -1.11 -0.52 -4.91
C THR A 397 -0.06 0.02 -5.88
N GLY A 398 1.18 -0.49 -5.82
CA GLY A 398 2.34 0.05 -6.53
C GLY A 398 2.80 1.40 -6.00
N LEU A 399 3.76 2.04 -6.68
CA LEU A 399 4.31 3.37 -6.44
C LEU A 399 3.20 4.34 -6.12
N LEU A 400 3.48 5.02 -5.02
CA LEU A 400 2.76 6.14 -4.48
C LEU A 400 2.56 7.16 -5.59
N ASP A 401 1.29 7.36 -5.98
CA ASP A 401 0.87 8.55 -6.70
C ASP A 401 1.55 9.77 -6.07
N LEU A 402 1.84 10.79 -6.87
CA LEU A 402 2.63 11.94 -6.43
C LEU A 402 2.20 12.49 -5.07
N ILE A 403 0.89 12.51 -4.78
CA ILE A 403 0.34 12.92 -3.49
C ILE A 403 0.96 12.21 -2.30
N PHE A 404 1.16 10.89 -2.39
CA PHE A 404 1.71 10.09 -1.31
C PHE A 404 3.23 10.30 -1.17
N ILE A 405 3.95 10.56 -2.27
CA ILE A 405 5.37 10.95 -2.22
C ILE A 405 5.50 12.30 -1.50
N LEU A 406 4.65 13.27 -1.83
CA LEU A 406 4.62 14.58 -1.18
C LEU A 406 4.25 14.47 0.30
N MET A 407 3.25 13.64 0.65
CA MET A 407 2.90 13.34 2.04
C MET A 407 4.07 12.70 2.79
N LEU A 408 4.74 11.71 2.20
CA LEU A 408 5.89 11.05 2.81
C LEU A 408 7.04 12.05 3.06
N GLY A 409 7.35 12.89 2.07
CA GLY A 409 8.34 13.97 2.21
C GLY A 409 7.96 14.96 3.32
N PHE A 410 6.70 15.40 3.36
CA PHE A 410 6.21 16.31 4.39
C PHE A 410 6.31 15.70 5.79
N VAL A 411 5.84 14.46 5.99
CA VAL A 411 5.87 13.80 7.31
C VAL A 411 7.31 13.67 7.82
N ILE A 412 8.25 13.30 6.95
CA ILE A 412 9.67 13.18 7.31
C ILE A 412 10.26 14.54 7.70
N LEU A 413 9.97 15.59 6.92
CA LEU A 413 10.42 16.95 7.21
C LEU A 413 9.80 17.50 8.50
N ALA A 414 8.49 17.35 8.67
CA ALA A 414 7.76 17.75 9.88
C ALA A 414 8.33 17.04 11.11
N SER A 415 8.62 15.75 11.01
CA SER A 415 9.32 14.97 12.03
C SER A 415 10.72 15.50 12.34
N ALA A 416 11.49 15.94 11.35
CA ALA A 416 12.80 16.53 11.60
C ALA A 416 12.75 17.94 12.21
N ILE A 417 11.66 18.69 11.98
CA ILE A 417 11.47 20.08 12.42
C ILE A 417 10.86 20.15 13.84
N ILE A 418 9.84 19.34 14.14
CA ILE A 418 9.15 19.35 15.43
C ILE A 418 10.09 18.79 16.50
N LYS A 419 10.57 19.67 17.38
CA LYS A 419 11.39 19.28 18.54
C LYS A 419 10.55 18.42 19.49
N THR A 420 11.05 17.22 19.75
CA THR A 420 10.60 16.44 20.91
C THR A 420 11.45 16.89 22.10
N ASP A 421 10.84 17.46 23.13
CA ASP A 421 11.57 17.89 24.33
C ASP A 421 12.34 16.69 24.92
N LYS A 422 13.67 16.78 24.89
CA LYS A 422 14.58 15.81 25.50
C LYS A 422 14.50 15.88 27.03
N LYS A 423 13.39 15.44 27.63
CA LYS A 423 13.44 15.00 29.03
C LYS A 423 13.85 13.54 29.03
N LYS A 424 15.10 13.29 29.46
CA LYS A 424 15.72 11.97 29.66
C LYS A 424 14.69 10.95 30.15
N LEU A 425 14.33 10.00 29.29
CA LEU A 425 13.74 8.74 29.71
C LEU A 425 14.92 7.80 29.91
N SER A 426 15.29 7.54 31.17
CA SER A 426 16.18 6.42 31.50
C SER A 426 15.45 5.13 31.13
N TYR A 427 16.13 4.27 30.38
CA TYR A 427 15.68 2.91 30.11
C TYR A 427 15.57 2.08 31.38
#